data_AF-A0A0D2UPQ1-F1
#
_entry.id   AF-A0A0D2UPQ1-F1
#
_cell.length_a   1.000
_cell.length_b   1.000
_cell.length_c   1.000
_cell.angle_alpha   90.00
_cell.angle_beta   90.00
_cell.angle_gamma   90.00
#
_symmetry.space_group_name_H-M   'P 1'
#
loop_
_entity.id
_entity.type
_entity.pdbx_description
1 polymer ?
#
loop_
_entity_poly.entity_id
_entity_poly.type
_entity_poly.pdbx_seq_one_letter_code
_entity_poly.pdbx_strand_id
1 'polypeptide(L)'
;MQTSLRYSGDSKALRIHAKEKFPIDSKTHLQVQGELDTRTGVPNNFCAMIRHSYHDLFTSLGVGMRYDKRDKVRYTLRGKKSFLVTNDDSVNFVIKGRYDVDQEFKGEVRRSC
;
A
#
# COMPACT_ATOMS: atom_id res chain seq x y z
N MET A 1 -1.10 -13.61 -7.03
CA MET A 1 -1.80 -12.50 -7.73
C MET A 1 -3.17 -12.28 -7.09
N GLN A 2 -3.62 -11.03 -6.88
CA GLN A 2 -4.96 -10.71 -6.40
C GLN A 2 -5.64 -9.76 -7.39
N THR A 3 -6.84 -10.14 -7.85
CA THR A 3 -7.66 -9.32 -8.75
C THR A 3 -9.07 -9.22 -8.19
N SER A 4 -9.67 -8.04 -8.25
CA SER A 4 -11.06 -7.83 -7.87
C SER A 4 -11.76 -6.92 -8.86
N LEU A 5 -13.05 -7.18 -9.02
CA LEU A 5 -13.91 -6.48 -9.97
C LEU A 5 -15.09 -5.95 -9.18
N ARG A 6 -15.25 -4.63 -9.17
CA ARG A 6 -16.30 -3.95 -8.42
C ARG A 6 -17.20 -3.21 -9.39
N TYR A 7 -18.48 -3.55 -9.36
CA TYR A 7 -19.52 -2.80 -10.05
C TYR A 7 -20.21 -1.89 -9.04
N SER A 8 -20.18 -0.58 -9.27
CA SER A 8 -20.86 0.40 -8.42
C SER A 8 -22.12 0.88 -9.14
N GLY A 9 -23.29 0.60 -8.53
CA GLY A 9 -24.60 0.95 -9.09
C GLY A 9 -24.74 2.45 -9.38
N ASP A 10 -24.17 3.29 -8.52
CA ASP A 10 -24.24 4.76 -8.66
C ASP A 10 -23.45 5.30 -9.86
N SER A 11 -22.37 4.62 -10.24
CA SER A 11 -21.47 5.11 -11.30
C SER A 11 -21.69 4.43 -12.65
N LYS A 12 -22.51 3.36 -12.72
CA LYS A 12 -22.67 2.45 -13.87
C LYS A 12 -21.32 2.07 -14.50
N ALA A 13 -20.29 1.99 -13.67
CA ALA A 13 -18.91 1.83 -14.08
C ALA A 13 -18.33 0.59 -13.42
N LEU A 14 -17.52 -0.14 -14.18
CA LEU A 14 -16.77 -1.26 -13.68
C LEU A 14 -15.41 -0.76 -13.22
N ARG A 15 -15.00 -1.14 -12.01
CA ARG A 15 -13.67 -0.88 -11.50
C ARG A 15 -12.90 -2.17 -11.40
N ILE A 16 -11.81 -2.25 -12.15
CA ILE A 16 -10.88 -3.37 -12.14
C ILE A 16 -9.74 -3.00 -11.20
N HIS A 17 -9.54 -3.81 -10.18
CA HIS A 17 -8.46 -3.65 -9.23
C HIS A 17 -7.54 -4.86 -9.32
N ALA A 18 -6.25 -4.60 -9.53
CA ALA A 18 -5.22 -5.63 -9.58
C ALA A 18 -4.14 -5.29 -8.56
N LYS A 19 -3.68 -6.31 -7.84
CA LYS A 19 -2.62 -6.20 -6.87
C LYS A 19 -1.73 -7.42 -6.93
N GLU A 20 -0.45 -7.17 -7.09
CA GLU A 20 0.56 -8.20 -7.20
C GLU A 20 1.72 -7.93 -6.24
N LYS A 21 2.37 -9.01 -5.84
CA LYS A 21 3.57 -8.99 -5.01
C LYS A 21 4.61 -9.82 -5.72
N PHE A 22 5.65 -9.16 -6.22
CA PHE A 22 6.80 -9.81 -6.82
C PHE A 22 7.88 -9.95 -5.75
N PRO A 23 8.38 -11.17 -5.47
CA PRO A 23 9.55 -11.33 -4.63
C PRO A 23 10.77 -10.77 -5.37
N ILE A 24 11.50 -9.84 -4.75
CA ILE A 24 12.82 -9.40 -5.24
C ILE A 24 13.89 -10.29 -4.60
N ASP A 25 13.74 -10.54 -3.30
CA ASP A 25 14.54 -11.48 -2.53
C ASP A 25 13.65 -12.17 -1.47
N SER A 26 14.22 -12.99 -0.59
CA SER A 26 13.48 -13.73 0.44
C SER A 26 12.79 -12.84 1.49
N LYS A 27 13.30 -11.62 1.73
CA LYS A 27 12.83 -10.64 2.71
C LYS A 27 12.21 -9.39 2.05
N THR A 28 12.45 -9.14 0.76
CA THR A 28 12.06 -7.96 -0.01
C THR A 28 11.05 -8.28 -1.11
N HIS A 29 9.94 -7.56 -1.11
CA HIS A 29 8.86 -7.76 -2.07
C HIS A 29 8.45 -6.42 -2.70
N LEU A 30 8.31 -6.41 -4.02
CA LEU A 30 7.70 -5.31 -4.76
C LEU A 30 6.18 -5.55 -4.83
N GLN A 31 5.41 -4.68 -4.21
CA GLN A 31 3.96 -4.66 -4.32
C GLN A 31 3.54 -3.64 -5.37
N VAL A 32 2.90 -4.11 -6.44
CA VAL A 32 2.29 -3.26 -7.46
C VAL A 32 0.77 -3.36 -7.35
N GLN A 33 0.09 -2.24 -7.43
CA GLN A 33 -1.36 -2.15 -7.40
C GLN A 33 -1.82 -1.17 -8.47
N GLY A 34 -2.84 -1.56 -9.24
CA GLY A 34 -3.50 -0.73 -10.23
C GLY A 34 -5.01 -0.78 -10.08
N GLU A 35 -5.66 0.34 -10.28
CA GLU A 35 -7.12 0.45 -10.39
C GLU A 35 -7.46 1.12 -11.72
N LEU A 36 -8.35 0.50 -12.50
CA LEU A 36 -8.84 1.01 -13.77
C LEU A 36 -10.36 1.22 -13.68
N ASP A 37 -10.82 2.42 -14.04
CA ASP A 37 -12.23 2.73 -14.16
C ASP A 37 -12.65 2.63 -15.62
N THR A 38 -13.49 1.64 -15.96
CA THR A 38 -13.87 1.34 -17.34
C THR A 38 -14.78 2.41 -17.95
N ARG A 39 -15.39 3.30 -17.15
CA ARG A 39 -16.20 4.40 -17.69
C ARG A 39 -15.33 5.45 -18.38
N THR A 40 -14.16 5.72 -17.80
CA THR A 40 -13.22 6.72 -18.33
C THR A 40 -12.12 6.10 -19.18
N GLY A 41 -11.87 4.80 -19.03
CA GLY A 41 -10.71 4.13 -19.64
C GLY A 41 -9.36 4.55 -19.05
N VAL A 42 -9.35 5.47 -18.07
CA VAL A 42 -8.14 6.02 -17.43
C VAL A 42 -7.85 5.28 -16.12
N PRO A 43 -6.59 4.92 -15.84
CA PRO A 43 -6.19 4.38 -14.54
C PRO A 43 -6.56 5.36 -13.42
N ASN A 44 -7.29 4.86 -12.43
CA ASN A 44 -7.75 5.63 -11.28
C ASN A 44 -6.65 5.83 -10.24
N ASN A 45 -5.85 4.79 -10.02
CA ASN A 45 -4.82 4.77 -8.99
C ASN A 45 -3.77 3.72 -9.35
N PHE A 46 -2.50 4.12 -9.42
CA PHE A 46 -1.39 3.20 -9.57
C PHE A 46 -0.42 3.36 -8.40
N CYS A 47 -0.02 2.27 -7.75
CA CYS A 47 0.84 2.30 -6.58
C CYS A 47 1.89 1.20 -6.68
N ALA A 48 3.16 1.57 -6.58
CA ALA A 48 4.29 0.65 -6.49
C ALA A 48 4.98 0.85 -5.15
N MET A 49 5.26 -0.24 -4.42
CA MET A 49 5.85 -0.18 -3.09
C MET A 49 6.80 -1.34 -2.87
N ILE A 50 8.07 -1.02 -2.63
CA ILE A 50 9.06 -2.00 -2.17
C ILE A 50 8.88 -2.15 -0.66
N ARG A 51 8.82 -3.38 -0.18
CA ARG A 51 8.74 -3.69 1.25
C ARG A 51 9.83 -4.68 1.62
N HIS A 52 10.59 -4.34 2.65
CA HIS A 52 11.58 -5.21 3.25
C HIS A 52 11.12 -5.65 4.65
N SER A 53 11.22 -6.94 4.93
CA SER A 53 10.85 -7.54 6.21
C SER A 53 12.09 -8.01 6.95
N TYR A 54 12.41 -7.32 8.04
CA TYR A 54 13.43 -7.72 9.00
C TYR A 54 12.81 -8.70 10.00
N HIS A 55 12.78 -9.97 9.64
CA HIS A 55 12.24 -11.03 10.51
C HIS A 55 12.93 -11.07 11.87
N ASP A 56 14.25 -10.90 11.90
CA ASP A 56 15.08 -10.91 13.12
C ASP A 56 14.70 -9.80 14.10
N LEU A 57 14.10 -8.72 13.61
CA LEU A 57 13.67 -7.55 14.41
C LEU A 57 12.15 -7.40 14.46
N PHE A 58 11.39 -8.38 13.94
CA PHE A 58 9.93 -8.33 13.75
C PHE A 58 9.42 -7.01 13.16
N THR A 59 10.23 -6.40 12.27
CA THR A 59 10.02 -5.07 11.73
C THR A 59 9.89 -5.17 10.21
N SER A 60 9.00 -4.39 9.61
CA SER A 60 8.97 -4.19 8.17
C SER A 60 8.92 -2.72 7.80
N LEU A 61 9.69 -2.40 6.78
CA LEU A 61 9.77 -1.07 6.19
C LEU A 61 9.29 -1.16 4.75
N GLY A 62 8.54 -0.16 4.31
CA GLY A 62 8.08 -0.04 2.94
C GLY A 62 8.23 1.39 2.45
N VAL A 63 8.75 1.52 1.23
CA VAL A 63 8.84 2.78 0.51
C VAL A 63 8.14 2.58 -0.83
N GLY A 64 7.27 3.51 -1.18
CA GLY A 64 6.52 3.41 -2.42
C GLY A 64 6.11 4.75 -2.95
N MET A 65 5.57 4.69 -4.16
CA MET A 65 5.04 5.81 -4.89
C MET A 65 3.63 5.47 -5.36
N ARG A 66 2.74 6.46 -5.31
CA ARG A 66 1.39 6.38 -5.81
C ARG A 66 1.14 7.51 -6.80
N TYR A 67 0.54 7.17 -7.92
CA TYR A 67 0.00 8.09 -8.91
C TYR A 67 -1.52 8.09 -8.79
N ASP A 68 -2.08 9.28 -8.61
CA ASP A 68 -3.51 9.53 -8.57
C ASP A 68 -3.95 10.22 -9.87
N LYS A 69 -5.24 10.14 -10.23
CA LYS A 69 -5.84 10.68 -11.47
C LYS A 69 -5.60 12.18 -11.72
N ARG A 70 -5.12 12.91 -10.72
CA ARG A 70 -4.82 14.35 -10.80
C ARG A 70 -3.35 14.64 -11.14
N ASP A 71 -2.64 13.66 -11.71
CA ASP A 71 -1.18 13.69 -11.95
C ASP A 71 -0.33 14.04 -10.72
N LYS A 72 -0.89 13.80 -9.53
CA LYS A 72 -0.16 14.02 -8.27
C LYS A 72 0.59 12.75 -7.90
N VAL A 73 1.91 12.84 -7.95
CA VAL A 73 2.80 11.82 -7.41
C VAL A 73 2.82 11.95 -5.88
N ARG A 74 2.65 10.83 -5.19
CA ARG A 74 2.70 10.74 -3.74
C ARG A 74 3.72 9.71 -3.32
N TYR A 75 4.61 10.07 -2.42
CA TYR A 75 5.55 9.15 -1.81
C TYR A 75 4.96 8.62 -0.50
N THR A 76 5.01 7.30 -0.30
CA THR A 76 4.52 6.65 0.91
C THR A 76 5.67 5.94 1.60
N LEU A 77 5.91 6.31 2.86
CA LEU A 77 6.71 5.55 3.80
C LEU A 77 5.77 4.76 4.73
N ARG A 78 6.07 3.48 4.93
CA ARG A 78 5.31 2.59 5.80
C ARG A 78 6.25 1.84 6.73
N GLY A 79 6.07 2.01 8.03
CA GLY A 79 6.75 1.24 9.06
C GLY A 79 5.78 0.31 9.76
N LYS A 80 6.21 -0.89 10.08
CA LYS A 80 5.52 -1.80 10.99
C LYS A 80 6.56 -2.41 11.93
N LYS A 81 6.29 -2.44 13.22
CA LYS A 81 7.10 -3.16 14.21
C LYS A 81 6.19 -3.94 15.12
N SER A 82 6.49 -5.24 15.30
CA SER A 82 5.81 -6.08 16.28
C SER A 82 6.72 -6.25 17.50
N PHE A 83 6.13 -6.22 18.68
CA PHE A 83 6.78 -6.50 19.96
C PHE A 83 6.08 -7.72 20.56
N LEU A 84 6.88 -8.70 20.97
CA LEU A 84 6.40 -9.87 21.70
C LEU A 84 6.15 -9.42 23.14
N VAL A 85 4.90 -9.51 23.62
CA VAL A 85 4.54 -9.11 24.99
C VAL A 85 4.68 -10.29 25.95
N THR A 86 4.50 -11.51 25.44
CA THR A 86 4.58 -12.77 26.20
C THR A 86 5.60 -13.69 25.54
N ASN A 87 6.38 -14.43 26.34
CA ASN A 87 7.35 -15.41 25.84
C ASN A 87 6.72 -16.57 25.05
N ASP A 88 5.40 -16.78 25.19
CA ASP A 88 4.64 -17.85 24.53
C ASP A 88 4.10 -17.44 23.14
N ASP A 89 4.54 -16.29 22.60
CA ASP A 89 4.15 -15.76 21.28
C ASP A 89 2.63 -15.53 21.07
N SER A 90 1.85 -15.64 22.15
CA SER A 90 0.38 -15.58 22.15
C SER A 90 -0.18 -14.16 22.05
N VAL A 91 0.58 -13.17 22.51
CA VAL A 91 0.17 -11.76 22.50
C VAL A 91 1.29 -10.89 21.91
N ASN A 92 0.97 -10.26 20.78
CA ASN A 92 1.90 -9.43 20.03
C ASN A 92 1.35 -8.02 19.86
N PHE A 93 2.14 -7.02 20.28
CA PHE A 93 1.81 -5.61 20.12
C PHE A 93 2.39 -5.09 18.81
N VAL A 94 1.55 -4.57 17.91
CA VAL A 94 1.96 -4.19 16.56
C VAL A 94 1.78 -2.70 16.34
N ILE A 95 2.87 -1.96 16.24
CA ILE A 95 2.88 -0.56 15.85
C ILE A 95 2.95 -0.47 14.33
N LYS A 96 2.07 0.31 13.72
CA LYS A 96 2.08 0.62 12.28
C LYS A 96 2.10 2.13 12.10
N GLY A 97 3.09 2.61 11.37
CA GLY A 97 3.19 4.00 10.94
C GLY A 97 3.04 4.08 9.42
N ARG A 98 2.35 5.11 8.94
CA ARG A 98 2.34 5.48 7.53
C ARG A 98 2.51 6.98 7.41
N TYR A 99 3.37 7.39 6.50
CA TYR A 99 3.61 8.79 6.17
C TYR A 99 3.50 8.95 4.67
N ASP A 100 2.59 9.83 4.22
CA ASP A 100 2.36 10.12 2.82
C ASP A 100 2.82 11.57 2.56
N VAL A 101 3.67 11.76 1.55
CA VAL A 101 4.23 13.06 1.14
C VAL A 101 3.81 13.32 -0.29
N ASP A 102 3.18 14.46 -0.54
CA ASP A 102 2.82 14.87 -1.90
C ASP A 102 4.07 15.40 -2.64
N GLN A 103 4.02 15.44 -3.98
CA GLN A 103 5.09 15.96 -4.85
C GLN A 103 5.57 17.38 -4.48
N GLU A 104 4.72 18.18 -3.83
CA GLU A 104 5.06 19.51 -3.31
C GLU A 104 5.71 19.48 -1.92
N PHE A 105 6.06 18.30 -1.40
CA PHE A 105 6.57 18.04 -0.04
C PHE A 105 5.68 18.59 1.09
N LYS A 106 4.42 18.92 0.80
CA LYS A 106 3.40 19.23 1.79
C LYS A 106 2.90 17.92 2.39
N GLY A 107 3.19 17.72 3.67
CA GLY A 107 2.74 16.53 4.40
C GLY A 107 1.24 16.59 4.66
N GLU A 108 0.49 15.59 4.19
CA GLU A 108 -0.90 15.37 4.59
C GLU A 108 -0.93 14.33 5.72
N VAL A 109 -1.15 14.76 6.96
CA VAL A 109 -1.45 13.84 8.06
C VAL A 109 -2.89 13.38 7.89
N ARG A 110 -3.09 12.28 7.16
CA ARG A 110 -4.41 11.62 7.13
C ARG A 110 -4.66 10.92 8.47
N ARG A 111 -5.64 11.43 9.21
CA ARG A 111 -6.30 10.70 10.31
C ARG A 111 -6.92 9.44 9.71
N SER A 112 -6.60 8.28 10.28
CA SER A 112 -7.07 6.98 9.81
C SER A 112 -8.59 6.87 9.85
N CYS A 113 -9.19 6.27 8.81
CA CYS A 113 -10.43 5.52 8.96
C CYS A 113 -10.17 4.26 9.78
#